data_AF-A0A8J7MJ89-F1
#
_entry.id   AF-A0A8J7MJ89-F1
#
_cell.length_a   1.000
_cell.length_b   1.000
_cell.length_c   1.000
_cell.angle_alpha   90.00
_cell.angle_beta   90.00
_cell.angle_gamma   90.00
#
_symmetry.space_group_name_H-M   'P 1'
#
loop_
_entity.id
_entity.type
_entity.pdbx_description
1 polymer ?
#
loop_
_entity_poly.entity_id
_entity_poly.type
_entity_poly.pdbx_seq_one_letter_code
_entity_poly.pdbx_strand_id
1 'polypeptide(L)'
;EDTSSNYTPKKEASNLKLLNYIYTALNYPDSAKANQIEGTVVVTFIIKKEGWVDSESIKILRDIGHGCGEEALRIVQSFNKKLGQWSFYGKPVETRYNLPIRFRLN
;
A
#
# COMPACT_ATOMS: atom_id res chain seq x y z
N GLU A 1 25.66 8.64 8.41
CA GLU A 1 24.38 8.77 9.14
C GLU A 1 23.27 8.36 8.19
N ASP A 2 22.82 7.10 8.26
CA ASP A 2 21.78 6.56 7.38
C ASP A 2 20.68 5.92 8.24
N THR A 3 19.92 6.76 8.92
CA THR A 3 18.71 6.34 9.64
C THR A 3 17.58 6.21 8.62
N SER A 4 17.56 5.12 7.84
CA SER A 4 16.41 4.80 6.98
C SER A 4 15.88 3.41 7.26
N SER A 5 14.90 3.38 8.17
CA SER A 5 13.72 2.51 8.11
C SER A 5 13.97 0.99 8.13
N ASN A 6 13.91 0.44 9.34
CA ASN A 6 13.70 -0.98 9.64
C ASN A 6 12.49 -1.59 8.87
N TYR A 7 12.69 -1.99 7.62
CA TYR A 7 11.78 -2.90 6.90
C TYR A 7 12.39 -4.30 6.90
N THR A 8 11.70 -5.21 7.60
CA THR A 8 12.19 -6.54 7.96
C THR A 8 12.29 -7.46 6.73
N PRO A 9 13.44 -8.09 6.47
CA PRO A 9 13.75 -8.77 5.19
C PRO A 9 13.11 -10.16 4.99
N LYS A 10 12.02 -10.50 5.68
CA LYS A 10 11.45 -11.88 5.68
C LYS A 10 10.04 -12.02 5.08
N LYS A 11 9.48 -10.93 4.54
CA LYS A 11 8.18 -10.89 3.81
C LYS A 11 8.34 -10.66 2.30
N GLU A 12 9.53 -10.83 1.75
CA GLU A 12 9.90 -10.35 0.41
C GLU A 12 9.18 -11.04 -0.76
N ALA A 13 8.95 -12.35 -0.75
CA ALA A 13 8.50 -13.04 -1.98
C ALA A 13 7.06 -12.69 -2.43
N SER A 14 6.08 -12.66 -1.51
CA SER A 14 4.68 -12.34 -1.86
C SER A 14 4.43 -10.84 -2.03
N ASN A 15 5.26 -10.00 -1.41
CA ASN A 15 5.15 -8.54 -1.52
C ASN A 15 5.62 -8.01 -2.87
N LEU A 16 6.52 -8.68 -3.59
CA LEU A 16 7.06 -8.16 -4.85
C LEU A 16 5.98 -7.93 -5.92
N LYS A 17 5.02 -8.85 -6.06
CA LYS A 17 3.93 -8.70 -7.05
C LYS A 17 2.98 -7.57 -6.68
N LEU A 18 2.70 -7.42 -5.38
CA LEU A 18 1.88 -6.33 -4.83
C LEU A 18 2.59 -4.99 -5.04
N LEU A 19 3.86 -4.89 -4.65
CA LEU A 19 4.70 -3.70 -4.80
C LEU A 19 4.83 -3.31 -6.26
N ASN A 20 5.11 -4.26 -7.16
CA ASN A 20 5.19 -3.99 -8.59
C ASN A 20 3.86 -3.45 -9.13
N TYR A 21 2.73 -4.05 -8.75
CA TYR A 21 1.43 -3.54 -9.14
C TYR A 21 1.19 -2.11 -8.61
N ILE A 22 1.52 -1.86 -7.34
CA ILE A 22 1.44 -0.52 -6.76
C ILE A 22 2.28 0.43 -7.60
N TYR A 23 3.57 0.17 -7.82
CA TYR A 23 4.41 1.06 -8.63
C TYR A 23 3.87 1.30 -10.04
N THR A 24 3.27 0.30 -10.69
CA THR A 24 2.68 0.47 -12.03
C THR A 24 1.33 1.20 -12.02
N ALA A 25 0.56 1.12 -10.93
CA ALA A 25 -0.75 1.73 -10.79
C ALA A 25 -0.72 3.07 -10.02
N LEU A 26 0.37 3.33 -9.31
CA LEU A 26 0.66 4.53 -8.53
C LEU A 26 0.93 5.65 -9.50
N ASN A 27 -0.06 6.51 -9.64
CA ASN A 27 0.13 7.75 -10.35
C ASN A 27 0.56 8.80 -9.33
N TYR A 28 1.72 9.41 -9.54
CA TYR A 28 2.21 10.46 -8.66
C TYR A 28 1.39 11.73 -8.94
N PRO A 29 0.54 12.23 -8.02
CA PRO A 29 -0.35 13.35 -8.34
C PRO A 29 0.46 14.62 -8.63
N ASP A 30 0.07 15.37 -9.66
CA ASP A 30 0.73 16.64 -10.04
C ASP A 30 0.85 17.60 -8.86
N SER A 31 -0.16 17.64 -7.98
CA SER A 31 -0.12 18.43 -6.74
C SER A 31 1.06 18.05 -5.84
N ALA A 32 1.32 16.77 -5.62
CA ALA A 32 2.46 16.34 -4.83
C ALA A 32 3.78 16.67 -5.55
N LYS A 33 3.79 16.59 -6.90
CA LYS A 33 5.02 16.77 -7.68
C LYS A 33 5.42 18.24 -7.73
N ALA A 34 4.44 19.11 -7.94
CA ALA A 34 4.60 20.56 -7.91
C ALA A 34 5.03 21.07 -6.54
N ASN A 35 4.55 20.43 -5.46
CA ASN A 35 4.91 20.79 -4.09
C ASN A 35 6.13 20.02 -3.55
N GLN A 36 6.80 19.20 -4.37
CA GLN A 36 7.98 18.41 -3.98
C GLN A 36 7.74 17.55 -2.72
N ILE A 37 6.57 16.91 -2.64
CA ILE A 37 6.11 16.23 -1.44
C ILE A 37 6.73 14.83 -1.35
N GLU A 38 7.73 14.71 -0.49
CA GLU A 38 8.39 13.44 -0.24
C GLU A 38 7.99 12.87 1.11
N GLY A 39 7.74 11.56 1.16
CA GLY A 39 7.38 10.93 2.42
C GLY A 39 6.84 9.52 2.29
N THR A 40 6.31 9.01 3.39
CA THR A 40 5.74 7.66 3.44
C THR A 40 4.29 7.74 3.89
N VAL A 41 3.39 7.36 3.00
CA VAL A 41 1.97 7.15 3.31
C VAL A 41 1.82 5.73 3.80
N VAL A 42 1.20 5.56 4.96
CA VAL A 42 0.93 4.23 5.52
C VAL A 42 -0.58 4.01 5.47
N VAL A 43 -1.00 3.00 4.74
CA VAL A 43 -2.41 2.58 4.68
C VAL A 43 -2.55 1.26 5.42
N THR A 44 -3.57 1.14 6.25
CA THR A 44 -3.98 -0.13 6.86
C THR A 44 -5.28 -0.60 6.24
N PHE A 45 -5.38 -1.90 6.04
CA PHE A 45 -6.62 -2.53 5.60
C PHE A 45 -6.70 -3.94 6.18
N ILE A 46 -7.89 -4.52 6.17
CA ILE A 46 -8.13 -5.88 6.63
C ILE A 46 -8.29 -6.77 5.41
N ILE A 47 -7.63 -7.92 5.41
CA ILE A 47 -7.83 -8.96 4.41
C ILE A 47 -8.70 -10.02 5.07
N LYS A 48 -9.85 -10.31 4.48
CA LYS A 48 -10.77 -11.36 4.95
C LYS A 48 -10.17 -12.74 4.71
N LYS A 49 -10.70 -13.70 5.46
CA LYS A 49 -10.34 -15.13 5.39
C LYS A 49 -10.45 -15.74 3.97
N GLU A 50 -11.31 -15.19 3.12
CA GLU A 50 -11.51 -15.59 1.72
C GLU A 50 -10.48 -15.00 0.74
N GLY A 51 -9.57 -14.16 1.25
CA GLY A 51 -8.54 -13.47 0.47
C GLY A 51 -8.99 -12.14 -0.15
N TRP A 52 -10.21 -11.68 0.15
CA TRP A 52 -10.70 -10.37 -0.30
C TRP A 52 -10.23 -9.28 0.65
N VAL A 53 -9.79 -8.15 0.09
CA VAL A 53 -9.52 -6.95 0.89
C VAL A 53 -10.84 -6.32 1.28
N ASP A 54 -11.03 -6.03 2.56
CA ASP A 54 -12.18 -5.31 3.05
C ASP A 54 -12.02 -3.81 2.77
N SER A 55 -12.79 -3.32 1.79
CA SER A 55 -12.72 -1.93 1.32
C SER A 55 -13.19 -0.92 2.37
N GLU A 56 -14.09 -1.29 3.27
CA GLU A 56 -14.59 -0.43 4.35
C GLU A 56 -13.58 -0.27 5.49
N SER A 57 -12.74 -1.30 5.71
CA SER A 57 -11.68 -1.29 6.71
C SER A 57 -10.41 -0.57 6.25
N ILE A 58 -10.38 -0.03 5.02
CA ILE A 58 -9.24 0.74 4.52
C ILE A 58 -9.18 2.06 5.29
N LYS A 59 -8.05 2.30 5.97
CA LYS A 59 -7.78 3.53 6.69
C LYS A 59 -6.36 3.99 6.42
N ILE A 60 -6.19 5.29 6.23
CA ILE A 60 -4.86 5.87 6.14
C ILE A 60 -4.36 6.10 7.58
N LEU A 61 -3.30 5.39 7.96
CA LEU A 61 -2.61 5.57 9.25
C LEU A 61 -1.71 6.81 9.22
N ARG A 62 -1.08 7.06 8.07
CA ARG A 62 -0.18 8.18 7.88
C ARG A 62 -0.36 8.70 6.47
N ASP A 63 -0.72 9.96 6.35
CA ASP A 63 -0.85 10.67 5.08
C ASP A 63 0.19 11.79 5.03
N ILE A 64 0.68 12.09 3.83
CA ILE A 64 1.60 13.20 3.58
C ILE A 64 0.88 14.39 2.92
N GLY A 65 -0.41 14.26 2.63
CA GLY A 65 -1.22 15.27 1.96
C GLY A 65 -1.05 15.27 0.45
N HIS A 66 -1.56 16.33 -0.17
CA HIS A 66 -1.36 16.66 -1.59
C HIS A 66 -1.82 15.59 -2.59
N GLY A 67 -2.84 14.81 -2.22
CA GLY A 67 -3.45 13.76 -3.07
C GLY A 67 -2.79 12.38 -2.97
N CYS A 68 -1.71 12.24 -2.19
CA CYS A 68 -1.01 10.96 -2.04
C CYS A 68 -1.87 9.91 -1.32
N GLY A 69 -2.59 10.32 -0.27
CA GLY A 69 -3.53 9.46 0.44
C GLY A 69 -4.70 8.98 -0.42
N GLU A 70 -5.25 9.87 -1.26
CA GLU A 70 -6.34 9.54 -2.18
C GLU A 70 -5.91 8.50 -3.24
N GLU A 71 -4.71 8.68 -3.81
CA GLU A 71 -4.17 7.70 -4.75
C GLU A 71 -3.89 6.35 -4.05
N ALA A 72 -3.35 6.39 -2.83
CA ALA A 72 -3.14 5.18 -2.05
C ALA A 72 -4.46 4.42 -1.80
N LEU A 73 -5.54 5.14 -1.45
CA LEU A 73 -6.88 4.55 -1.32
C LEU A 73 -7.37 3.96 -2.64
N ARG A 74 -7.16 4.64 -3.76
CA ARG A 74 -7.58 4.18 -5.09
C ARG A 74 -6.91 2.86 -5.46
N ILE A 75 -5.61 2.73 -5.19
CA ILE A 75 -4.84 1.52 -5.45
C ILE A 75 -5.34 0.37 -4.57
N VAL A 76 -5.53 0.62 -3.28
CA VAL A 76 -6.00 -0.42 -2.34
C VAL A 76 -7.41 -0.89 -2.69
N GLN A 77 -8.31 0.01 -3.09
CA GLN A 77 -9.63 -0.37 -3.61
C GLN A 77 -9.53 -1.16 -4.92
N SER A 78 -8.58 -0.80 -5.79
CA SER A 78 -8.35 -1.51 -7.05
C SER A 78 -7.68 -2.87 -6.88
N PHE A 79 -7.05 -3.16 -5.73
CA PHE A 79 -6.41 -4.47 -5.48
C PHE A 79 -7.41 -5.61 -5.61
N ASN A 80 -8.59 -5.47 -5.02
CA ASN A 80 -9.59 -6.53 -5.04
C ASN A 80 -9.98 -6.93 -6.47
N LYS A 81 -10.01 -5.93 -7.37
CA LYS A 81 -10.34 -6.10 -8.79
C LYS A 81 -9.15 -6.61 -9.63
N LYS A 82 -7.91 -6.28 -9.26
CA LYS A 82 -6.71 -6.53 -10.08
C LYS A 82 -5.86 -7.70 -9.62
N LEU A 83 -5.73 -7.90 -8.32
CA LEU A 83 -4.96 -9.01 -7.73
C LEU A 83 -5.85 -10.19 -7.37
N GLY A 84 -7.16 -9.98 -7.23
CA GLY A 84 -8.10 -11.04 -6.87
C GLY A 84 -7.86 -11.57 -5.46
N GLN A 85 -8.17 -12.85 -5.24
CA GLN A 85 -8.07 -13.49 -3.93
C GLN A 85 -6.61 -13.60 -3.47
N TRP A 86 -6.29 -12.91 -2.38
CA TRP A 86 -4.98 -12.95 -1.76
C TRP A 86 -4.94 -14.02 -0.66
N SER A 87 -4.29 -15.15 -0.93
CA SER A 87 -4.15 -16.22 0.06
C SER A 87 -2.81 -16.12 0.78
N PHE A 88 -2.84 -15.82 2.09
CA PHE A 88 -1.67 -15.95 2.94
C PHE A 88 -1.64 -17.36 3.54
N TYR A 89 -0.60 -18.13 3.19
CA TYR A 89 -0.21 -19.34 3.92
C TYR A 89 -1.30 -20.42 4.10
N GLY A 90 -2.24 -20.54 3.15
CA GLY A 90 -3.19 -21.66 3.09
C GLY A 90 -4.18 -21.78 4.25
N LYS A 91 -4.19 -20.80 5.17
CA LYS A 91 -5.15 -20.73 6.27
C LYS A 91 -6.03 -19.49 6.11
N PRO A 92 -7.37 -19.63 6.14
CA PRO A 92 -8.28 -18.52 5.99
C PRO A 92 -8.30 -17.71 7.30
N VAL A 93 -7.34 -16.80 7.46
CA VAL A 93 -7.23 -15.91 8.63
C VAL A 93 -7.48 -14.47 8.24
N GLU A 94 -8.39 -13.81 8.97
CA GLU A 94 -8.54 -12.36 8.87
C GLU A 94 -7.26 -11.70 9.41
N THR A 95 -6.60 -10.91 8.57
CA THR A 95 -5.33 -10.28 8.93
C THR A 95 -5.36 -8.81 8.59
N ARG A 96 -4.99 -7.97 9.56
CA ARG A 96 -4.73 -6.56 9.33
C ARG A 96 -3.36 -6.39 8.67
N TYR A 97 -3.35 -5.76 7.50
CA TYR A 97 -2.15 -5.46 6.76
C TYR A 97 -1.87 -3.96 6.78
N ASN A 98 -0.62 -3.59 7.02
CA ASN A 98 -0.13 -2.22 6.86
C ASN A 98 0.77 -2.17 5.64
N LEU A 99 0.43 -1.28 4.71
CA LEU A 99 1.13 -1.05 3.47
C LEU A 99 1.74 0.36 3.51
N PRO A 100 3.07 0.46 3.58
CA PRO A 100 3.78 1.72 3.45
C PRO A 100 4.11 1.99 1.98
N ILE A 101 3.64 3.11 1.47
CA ILE A 101 3.91 3.63 0.13
C ILE A 101 4.88 4.80 0.28
N ARG A 102 6.10 4.64 -0.22
CA ARG A 102 7.11 5.70 -0.25
C ARG A 102 6.96 6.51 -1.53
N PHE A 103 6.73 7.81 -1.36
CA PHE A 103 6.78 8.80 -2.42
C PHE A 103 8.13 9.49 -2.33
N ARG A 104 8.91 9.43 -3.41
CA ARG A 104 10.18 10.14 -3.57
C ARG A 104 10.16 10.84 -4.92
N LEU A 105 10.60 12.10 -4.95
CA LEU A 105 10.97 12.74 -6.22
C LEU A 105 12.40 12.30 -6.53
N ASN A 106 12.63 11.86 -7.76
CA ASN A 106 13.95 11.43 -8.23
C ASN A 106 14.43 12.37 -9.33
#